data_AF-A0A3S4FNX8-F1
#
_entry.id   AF-A0A3S4FNX8-F1
#
_cell.length_a   1.000
_cell.length_b   1.000
_cell.length_c   1.000
_cell.angle_alpha   90.00
_cell.angle_beta   90.00
_cell.angle_gamma   90.00
#
_symmetry.space_group_name_H-M   'P 1'
#
loop_
_entity.id
_entity.type
_entity.pdbx_description
1 polymer ?
#
loop_
_entity_poly.entity_id
_entity_poly.type
_entity_poly.pdbx_seq_one_letter_code
_entity_poly.pdbx_strand_id
1 'polypeptide(L)'
;MTVRTVFAAAAIAAAGCAMAIEDAPTGRTDPLDATCTQVSAHEGCVYRNCRDAHKHGRYDIPQDDPEYCPAQDRDNDGIACES
;
A
#
# COMPACT_ATOMS: atom_id res chain seq x y z
N MET A 1 -67.99 -10.68 -11.30
CA MET A 1 -67.70 -10.06 -9.99
C MET A 1 -66.21 -10.27 -9.70
N THR A 2 -65.48 -9.16 -9.66
CA THR A 2 -64.25 -8.89 -8.88
C THR A 2 -63.10 -9.90 -8.91
N VAL A 3 -61.99 -9.58 -9.60
CA VAL A 3 -60.65 -9.60 -8.98
C VAL A 3 -59.86 -8.40 -9.51
N ARG A 4 -59.82 -7.33 -8.71
CA ARG A 4 -58.91 -6.20 -8.87
C ARG A 4 -57.58 -6.62 -8.22
N THR A 5 -56.61 -7.05 -9.01
CA THR A 5 -55.25 -7.30 -8.53
C THR A 5 -54.54 -5.97 -8.36
N VAL A 6 -54.53 -5.48 -7.13
CA VAL A 6 -53.84 -4.25 -6.71
C VAL A 6 -52.35 -4.56 -6.63
N PHE A 7 -51.56 -3.89 -7.46
CA PHE A 7 -50.09 -3.86 -7.37
C PHE A 7 -49.70 -3.25 -6.02
N ALA A 8 -48.94 -3.99 -5.24
CA ALA A 8 -48.43 -3.56 -3.94
C ALA A 8 -47.50 -2.35 -4.11
N ALA A 9 -47.82 -1.26 -3.43
CA ALA A 9 -47.01 -0.05 -3.34
C ALA A 9 -45.75 -0.35 -2.51
N ALA A 10 -44.58 -0.31 -3.16
CA ALA A 10 -43.31 -0.27 -2.46
C ALA A 10 -43.14 1.13 -1.84
N ALA A 11 -43.23 1.22 -0.51
CA ALA A 11 -42.98 2.44 0.23
C ALA A 11 -41.49 2.79 0.18
N ILE A 12 -41.14 3.87 -0.53
CA ILE A 12 -39.81 4.46 -0.51
C ILE A 12 -39.67 5.20 0.81
N ALA A 13 -39.02 4.57 1.79
CA ALA A 13 -38.71 5.20 3.07
C ALA A 13 -37.61 6.26 2.85
N ALA A 14 -38.03 7.51 2.72
CA ALA A 14 -37.15 8.67 2.81
C ALA A 14 -36.76 8.89 4.28
N ALA A 15 -35.54 8.53 4.65
CA ALA A 15 -34.91 8.93 5.91
C ALA A 15 -33.65 9.74 5.56
N GLY A 16 -33.88 11.02 5.23
CA GLY A 16 -32.82 12.01 5.17
C GLY A 16 -32.68 12.69 6.53
N CYS A 17 -31.50 12.60 7.13
CA CYS A 17 -31.00 13.63 8.03
C CYS A 17 -29.75 14.21 7.38
N ALA A 18 -29.86 15.46 6.94
CA ALA A 18 -28.74 16.27 6.54
C ALA A 18 -27.84 16.54 7.76
N MET A 19 -26.56 16.21 7.63
CA MET A 19 -25.49 16.78 8.44
C MET A 19 -24.36 17.13 7.47
N ALA A 20 -24.28 18.40 7.11
CA ALA A 20 -23.07 18.99 6.53
C ALA A 20 -22.40 19.77 7.67
N ILE A 21 -21.14 19.47 7.96
CA ILE A 21 -20.06 20.43 8.25
C ILE A 21 -18.75 19.69 8.56
N GLU A 22 -17.76 19.91 7.69
CA GLU A 22 -16.36 20.22 7.98
C GLU A 22 -15.67 19.58 9.20
N ASP A 23 -14.75 18.65 8.92
CA ASP A 23 -13.49 18.55 9.66
C ASP A 23 -12.36 18.16 8.69
N ALA A 24 -11.14 18.56 9.03
CA ALA A 24 -9.91 18.64 8.25
C ALA A 24 -9.56 17.40 7.39
N PRO A 25 -8.65 17.50 6.40
CA PRO A 25 -8.08 16.34 5.73
C PRO A 25 -7.26 15.54 6.77
N THR A 26 -7.94 14.70 7.54
CA THR A 26 -7.30 13.64 8.32
C THR A 26 -6.70 12.71 7.29
N GLY A 27 -5.37 12.65 7.30
CA GLY A 27 -4.58 11.90 6.37
C GLY A 27 -5.14 10.49 6.16
N ARG A 28 -5.54 10.25 4.91
CA ARG A 28 -5.48 8.98 4.18
C ARG A 28 -5.14 7.78 5.08
N THR A 29 -6.16 7.22 5.72
CA THR A 29 -6.16 5.79 6.01
C THR A 29 -6.84 5.13 4.82
N ASP A 30 -6.09 5.00 3.72
CA ASP A 30 -6.53 4.18 2.60
C ASP A 30 -6.61 2.72 3.06
N PRO A 31 -7.69 2.01 2.71
CA PRO A 31 -7.95 0.65 3.16
C PRO A 31 -6.99 -0.33 2.49
N LEU A 32 -6.15 -0.96 3.32
CA LEU A 32 -5.55 -2.28 3.13
C LEU A 32 -5.30 -2.66 1.67
N ASP A 33 -4.18 -2.15 1.14
CA ASP A 33 -3.53 -2.67 -0.05
C ASP A 33 -3.29 -4.18 0.14
N ALA A 34 -4.22 -4.96 -0.39
CA ALA A 34 -4.20 -6.40 -0.45
C ALA A 34 -3.35 -6.88 -1.66
N THR A 35 -2.21 -6.21 -1.89
CA THR A 35 -1.06 -6.79 -2.57
C THR A 35 0.01 -6.91 -1.50
N CYS A 36 -0.10 -7.95 -0.68
CA CYS A 36 0.85 -8.26 0.38
C CYS A 36 2.20 -8.67 -0.20
N THR A 37 2.93 -7.67 -0.71
CA THR A 37 4.27 -7.72 -1.26
C THR A 37 4.76 -6.26 -1.40
N GLN A 38 5.57 -5.86 -0.42
CA GLN A 38 6.70 -4.93 -0.46
C GLN A 38 6.57 -3.46 -0.92
N VAL A 39 6.57 -2.56 0.07
CA VAL A 39 7.56 -1.46 0.19
C VAL A 39 7.55 -0.96 1.64
N SER A 40 8.29 -1.64 2.51
CA SER A 40 8.61 -1.09 3.83
C SER A 40 9.60 0.04 3.65
N ALA A 41 9.13 1.28 3.45
CA ALA A 41 9.86 2.55 3.66
C ALA A 41 11.40 2.52 3.50
N HIS A 42 11.87 1.84 2.46
CA HIS A 42 13.26 1.70 2.04
C HIS A 42 13.16 1.84 0.54
N GLU A 43 13.35 3.06 0.09
CA GLU A 43 12.84 3.61 -1.16
C GLU A 43 13.41 2.89 -2.40
N GLY A 44 12.80 1.77 -2.80
CA GLY A 44 13.12 1.07 -4.05
C GLY A 44 14.17 -0.04 -3.94
N CYS A 45 14.56 -0.45 -2.74
CA CYS A 45 15.61 -1.46 -2.57
C CYS A 45 15.06 -2.89 -2.50
N VAL A 46 15.72 -3.83 -3.18
CA VAL A 46 15.30 -5.25 -3.28
C VAL A 46 15.36 -5.96 -1.93
N TYR A 47 16.44 -5.76 -1.18
CA TYR A 47 16.63 -6.35 0.14
C TYR A 47 16.22 -5.38 1.24
N ARG A 48 15.73 -5.91 2.37
CA ARG A 48 15.44 -5.06 3.55
C ARG A 48 16.71 -4.52 4.20
N ASN A 49 17.80 -5.28 4.12
CA ASN A 49 19.12 -4.94 4.63
C ASN A 49 20.16 -5.94 4.10
N CYS A 50 21.44 -5.63 4.28
CA CYS A 50 22.53 -6.49 3.84
C CYS A 50 22.51 -7.89 4.44
N ARG A 51 22.05 -8.04 5.70
CA ARG A 51 21.90 -9.38 6.29
C ARG A 51 20.91 -10.25 5.54
N ASP A 52 19.90 -9.65 4.91
CA ASP A 52 18.98 -10.37 4.05
C ASP A 52 19.66 -10.74 2.73
N ALA A 53 20.32 -9.79 2.07
CA ALA A 53 21.12 -10.03 0.86
C ALA A 53 22.14 -11.17 1.04
N HIS A 54 22.86 -11.17 2.18
CA HIS A 54 23.85 -12.19 2.54
C HIS A 54 23.26 -13.59 2.71
N LYS A 55 22.02 -13.70 3.22
CA LYS A 55 21.31 -15.00 3.27
C LYS A 55 20.98 -15.53 1.88
N HIS A 56 20.79 -14.62 0.93
CA HIS A 56 20.61 -14.92 -0.49
C HIS A 56 21.95 -15.09 -1.23
N GLY A 57 23.09 -14.96 -0.53
CA GLY A 57 24.41 -15.10 -1.11
C GLY A 57 24.87 -13.88 -1.93
N ARG A 58 24.18 -12.74 -1.80
CA ARG A 58 24.52 -11.50 -2.49
C ARG A 58 25.42 -10.65 -1.59
N TYR A 59 26.62 -10.40 -2.09
CA TYR A 59 27.64 -9.56 -1.50
C TYR A 59 28.17 -8.64 -2.60
N ASP A 60 28.81 -7.54 -2.21
CA ASP A 60 29.51 -6.63 -3.11
C ASP A 60 28.63 -6.20 -4.29
N ILE A 61 27.45 -5.64 -4.01
CA ILE A 61 26.44 -5.30 -5.00
C ILE A 61 26.79 -3.93 -5.62
N PRO A 62 27.29 -3.86 -6.88
CA PRO A 62 27.70 -2.58 -7.48
C PRO A 62 26.49 -1.75 -7.91
N GLN A 63 26.66 -0.43 -8.07
CA GLN A 63 25.62 0.50 -8.54
C GLN A 63 24.89 0.11 -9.83
N ASP A 64 25.57 -0.61 -10.74
CA ASP A 64 24.98 -1.10 -11.99
C ASP A 64 24.02 -2.30 -11.79
N ASP A 65 24.00 -2.87 -10.59
CA ASP A 65 23.18 -4.02 -10.26
C ASP A 65 21.74 -3.60 -9.92
N PRO A 66 20.72 -4.30 -10.44
CA PRO A 66 19.32 -3.99 -10.12
C PRO A 66 18.99 -4.17 -8.63
N GLU A 67 19.82 -4.90 -7.88
CA GLU A 67 19.66 -5.11 -6.46
C GLU A 67 20.44 -4.09 -5.62
N TYR A 68 21.14 -3.15 -6.27
CA TYR A 68 21.80 -2.04 -5.59
C TYR A 68 20.80 -1.18 -4.83
N CYS A 69 21.19 -0.81 -3.62
CA CYS A 69 20.41 0.05 -2.77
C CYS A 69 21.30 1.14 -2.15
N PRO A 70 21.08 2.43 -2.49
CA PRO A 70 21.83 3.54 -1.91
C PRO A 70 21.75 3.60 -0.38
N ALA A 71 20.64 3.16 0.19
CA ALA A 71 20.46 3.16 1.65
C ALA A 71 21.16 1.97 2.35
N GLN A 72 21.76 1.04 1.59
CA GLN A 72 22.58 -0.07 2.09
C GLN A 72 24.08 0.16 1.87
N ASP A 73 24.45 1.08 0.98
CA ASP A 73 25.79 1.62 0.80
C ASP A 73 26.02 2.74 1.84
N ARG A 74 26.76 2.42 2.92
CA ARG A 74 26.88 3.33 4.07
C ARG A 74 27.89 4.43 3.85
N ASP A 75 28.95 4.14 3.13
CA ASP A 75 30.06 5.02 2.78
C ASP A 75 29.89 5.68 1.42
N ASN A 76 28.87 5.27 0.65
CA ASN A 76 28.50 5.81 -0.65
C ASN A 76 29.64 5.67 -1.67
N ASP A 77 30.35 4.55 -1.61
CA ASP A 77 31.46 4.24 -2.50
C ASP A 77 31.00 3.60 -3.82
N GLY A 78 29.72 3.24 -3.90
CA GLY A 78 29.08 2.62 -5.04
C GLY A 78 28.96 1.10 -4.95
N ILE A 79 29.27 0.51 -3.80
CA ILE A 79 29.14 -0.92 -3.53
C ILE A 79 28.27 -1.11 -2.28
N ALA A 80 27.08 -1.67 -2.46
CA ALA A 80 26.20 -2.00 -1.35
C ALA A 80 26.53 -3.38 -0.75
N CYS A 81 26.36 -3.50 0.56
CA CYS A 81 26.43 -4.78 1.28
C CYS A 81 27.75 -5.54 1.15
N GLU A 82 28.84 -4.79 1.21
CA GLU A 82 30.17 -5.32 1.39
C GLU A 82 30.25 -6.17 2.67
N SER A 83 30.75 -7.41 2.54
CA SER A 83 31.04 -8.40 3.60
C SER A 83 29.90 -8.96 4.47
#